data_AF-K2CQ69-F1
#
_entry.id   AF-K2CQ69-F1
#
_cell.length_a   1.000
_cell.length_b   1.000
_cell.length_c   1.000
_cell.angle_alpha   90.00
_cell.angle_beta   90.00
_cell.angle_gamma   90.00
#
_symmetry.space_group_name_H-M   'P 1'
#
loop_
_entity.id
_entity.type
_entity.pdbx_description
1 polymer ?
#
loop_
_entity_poly.entity_id
_entity_poly.type
_entity_poly.pdbx_seq_one_letter_code
_entity_poly.pdbx_strand_id
1 'polypeptide(L)'
;MKNIAAIGSFNNIKSRDVRFLHEASRFGKLTVYLWSDTLFEQLEGKKPDFPQVERKYFVESVRYVNQVVLIDELPNRDELPQININTPEMWAVLEIEDNNNKRLFCSKNEIQLSLIKEDKLQLFPIFPFELDSFSSAQKVMVTGSFDWLHTGHIRFFEETSELGDLYVVVGHDQNLQLLKGDGHPLFSENERLYMVQSVRFVKQALISTGHGWMDAEPEINLIQPDLYVVNEDGDVPEKRKFCQERNLQYKVLKRAPKPGLVARQSTELRGF
;
A
#
# COMPACT_ATOMS: atom_id res chain seq x y z
N MET A 1 -10.68 -21.47 -4.57
CA MET A 1 -10.16 -20.20 -5.13
C MET A 1 -8.94 -20.55 -5.95
N LYS A 2 -8.82 -20.02 -7.17
CA LYS A 2 -7.68 -20.29 -8.05
C LYS A 2 -6.38 -19.73 -7.46
N ASN A 3 -5.25 -20.35 -7.73
CA ASN A 3 -3.93 -19.78 -7.45
C ASN A 3 -3.48 -18.91 -8.62
N ILE A 4 -3.25 -17.62 -8.36
CA ILE A 4 -2.90 -16.61 -9.36
C ILE A 4 -1.45 -16.19 -9.17
N ALA A 5 -0.69 -16.13 -10.25
CA ALA A 5 0.66 -15.61 -10.27
C ALA A 5 0.69 -14.18 -10.81
N ALA A 6 1.46 -13.33 -10.16
CA ALA A 6 2.04 -12.11 -10.73
C ALA A 6 3.56 -12.15 -10.54
N ILE A 7 4.33 -11.57 -11.44
CA ILE A 7 5.79 -11.56 -11.39
C ILE A 7 6.31 -10.18 -11.72
N GLY A 8 7.38 -9.74 -11.05
CA GLY A 8 8.03 -8.49 -11.40
C GLY A 8 9.05 -8.02 -10.37
N SER A 9 9.70 -6.91 -10.69
CA SER A 9 10.63 -6.24 -9.78
C SER A 9 9.92 -5.55 -8.62
N PHE A 10 8.74 -4.96 -8.87
CA PHE A 10 8.08 -4.04 -7.95
C PHE A 10 9.05 -3.00 -7.38
N ASN A 11 9.91 -2.48 -8.25
CA ASN A 11 10.84 -1.41 -7.92
C ASN A 11 10.08 -0.07 -8.00
N ASN A 12 10.13 0.74 -6.94
CA ASN A 12 9.43 2.02 -6.81
C ASN A 12 7.89 1.93 -6.96
N ILE A 13 7.27 1.09 -6.13
CA ILE A 13 5.83 0.76 -6.17
C ILE A 13 4.95 2.01 -6.10
N LYS A 14 4.02 2.13 -7.06
CA LYS A 14 3.00 3.19 -7.17
C LYS A 14 1.58 2.62 -7.13
N SER A 15 0.60 3.52 -7.17
CA SER A 15 -0.81 3.20 -7.26
C SER A 15 -1.15 2.28 -8.43
N ARG A 16 -0.50 2.46 -9.58
CA ARG A 16 -0.64 1.57 -10.75
C ARG A 16 -0.27 0.12 -10.44
N ASP A 17 0.84 -0.12 -9.74
CA ASP A 17 1.27 -1.47 -9.35
C ASP A 17 0.30 -2.11 -8.34
N VAL A 18 -0.15 -1.32 -7.36
CA VAL A 18 -1.14 -1.78 -6.38
C VAL A 18 -2.50 -2.03 -7.05
N ARG A 19 -2.88 -1.28 -8.09
CA ARG A 19 -4.07 -1.54 -8.91
C ARG A 19 -3.92 -2.83 -9.72
N PHE A 20 -2.75 -3.09 -10.30
CA PHE A 20 -2.47 -4.34 -10.99
C PHE A 20 -2.61 -5.54 -10.05
N LEU A 21 -2.02 -5.48 -8.85
CA LEU A 21 -2.16 -6.53 -7.83
C LEU A 21 -3.61 -6.70 -7.38
N HIS A 22 -4.36 -5.60 -7.22
CA HIS A 22 -5.78 -5.67 -6.92
C HIS A 22 -6.56 -6.38 -8.03
N GLU A 23 -6.43 -5.97 -9.29
CA GLU A 23 -7.13 -6.62 -10.41
C GLU A 23 -6.74 -8.10 -10.54
N ALA A 24 -5.47 -8.45 -10.37
CA ALA A 24 -5.00 -9.84 -10.37
C ALA A 24 -5.65 -10.67 -9.24
N SER A 25 -5.82 -10.11 -8.05
CA SER A 25 -6.44 -10.80 -6.91
C SER A 25 -7.92 -11.12 -7.12
N ARG A 26 -8.61 -10.46 -8.07
CA ARG A 26 -10.03 -10.74 -8.35
C ARG A 26 -10.25 -12.15 -8.92
N PHE A 27 -9.20 -12.76 -9.47
CA PHE A 27 -9.27 -14.10 -10.03
C PHE A 27 -9.04 -15.21 -8.99
N GLY A 28 -8.49 -14.89 -7.81
CA GLY A 28 -8.18 -15.89 -6.77
C GLY A 28 -7.09 -15.46 -5.80
N LYS A 29 -6.42 -16.44 -5.17
CA LYS A 29 -5.33 -16.19 -4.23
C LYS A 29 -4.07 -15.76 -4.99
N LEU A 30 -3.60 -14.55 -4.75
CA LEU A 30 -2.48 -13.95 -5.47
C LEU A 30 -1.14 -14.23 -4.80
N THR A 31 -0.28 -14.94 -5.52
CA THR A 31 1.15 -15.09 -5.21
C THR A 31 1.94 -14.16 -6.12
N VAL A 32 2.79 -13.32 -5.52
CA VAL A 32 3.71 -12.44 -6.22
C VAL A 32 5.12 -13.04 -6.21
N TYR A 33 5.65 -13.33 -7.39
CA TYR A 33 7.05 -13.69 -7.59
C TYR A 33 7.89 -12.42 -7.74
N LEU A 34 8.58 -12.06 -6.66
CA LEU A 34 9.37 -10.84 -6.56
C LEU A 34 10.82 -11.11 -6.95
N TRP A 35 11.37 -10.33 -7.88
CA TRP A 35 12.78 -10.44 -8.24
C TRP A 35 13.68 -10.04 -7.06
N SER A 36 14.70 -10.83 -6.78
CA SER A 36 15.77 -10.44 -5.84
C SER A 36 16.60 -9.29 -6.39
N ASP A 37 17.42 -8.67 -5.54
CA ASP A 37 18.32 -7.59 -5.95
C ASP A 37 19.33 -8.11 -7.00
N THR A 38 19.81 -9.34 -6.83
CA THR A 38 20.70 -10.01 -7.78
C THR A 38 20.02 -10.23 -9.13
N LEU A 39 18.81 -10.79 -9.14
CA LEU A 39 18.07 -11.02 -10.39
C LEU A 39 17.71 -9.70 -11.09
N PHE A 40 17.32 -8.68 -10.32
CA PHE A 40 17.05 -7.36 -10.85
C PHE A 40 18.28 -6.78 -11.55
N GLU A 41 19.44 -6.80 -10.90
CA GLU A 41 20.69 -6.28 -11.47
C GLU A 41 21.12 -7.03 -12.73
N GLN A 42 20.93 -8.36 -12.76
CA GLN A 42 21.18 -9.17 -13.95
C GLN A 42 20.26 -8.80 -15.12
N LEU A 43 18.97 -8.54 -14.86
CA LEU A 43 17.97 -8.28 -15.90
C LEU A 43 17.94 -6.83 -16.38
N GLU A 44 18.24 -5.87 -15.50
CA GLU A 44 18.10 -4.43 -15.76
C GLU A 44 19.47 -3.71 -15.90
N GLY A 45 20.58 -4.39 -15.58
CA GLY A 45 21.93 -3.82 -15.68
C GLY A 45 22.22 -2.69 -14.68
N LYS A 46 21.37 -2.54 -13.66
CA LYS A 46 21.51 -1.55 -12.58
C LYS A 46 20.92 -2.08 -11.28
N LYS A 47 21.30 -1.47 -10.15
CA LYS A 47 20.70 -1.78 -8.85
C LYS A 47 19.27 -1.25 -8.76
N PRO A 48 18.39 -1.89 -7.97
CA PRO A 48 17.06 -1.37 -7.72
C PRO A 48 17.13 -0.12 -6.84
N ASP A 49 16.15 0.77 -7.00
CA ASP A 49 16.03 1.98 -6.18
C ASP A 49 15.70 1.62 -4.72
N PHE A 50 15.02 0.49 -4.52
CA PHE A 50 14.64 -0.06 -3.23
C PHE A 50 15.18 -1.49 -3.05
N PRO A 51 15.85 -1.81 -1.92
CA PRO A 51 16.33 -3.16 -1.64
C PRO A 51 15.21 -4.20 -1.61
N GLN A 52 15.53 -5.46 -1.91
CA GLN A 52 14.54 -6.55 -1.97
C GLN A 52 13.75 -6.73 -0.67
N VAL A 53 14.38 -6.50 0.47
CA VAL A 53 13.72 -6.60 1.79
C VAL A 53 12.62 -5.54 1.94
N GLU A 54 12.83 -4.35 1.37
CA GLU A 54 11.89 -3.24 1.41
C GLU A 54 10.75 -3.46 0.42
N ARG A 55 11.07 -3.84 -0.83
CA ARG A 55 10.08 -4.20 -1.86
C ARG A 55 9.20 -5.34 -1.38
N LYS A 56 9.80 -6.39 -0.81
CA LYS A 56 9.08 -7.54 -0.23
C LYS A 56 8.12 -7.09 0.86
N TYR A 57 8.59 -6.32 1.85
CA TYR A 57 7.73 -5.86 2.94
C TYR A 57 6.55 -5.02 2.45
N PHE A 58 6.77 -4.14 1.46
CA PHE A 58 5.69 -3.35 0.87
C PHE A 58 4.64 -4.26 0.21
N VAL A 59 5.07 -5.15 -0.70
CA VAL A 59 4.14 -6.05 -1.42
C VAL A 59 3.42 -6.98 -0.45
N GLU A 60 4.12 -7.51 0.56
CA GLU A 60 3.52 -8.31 1.64
C GLU A 60 2.52 -7.53 2.49
N SER A 61 2.54 -6.20 2.46
CA SER A 61 1.60 -5.37 3.22
C SER A 61 0.37 -4.98 2.40
N VAL A 62 0.37 -5.20 1.08
CA VAL A 62 -0.80 -5.00 0.22
C VAL A 62 -1.85 -6.07 0.52
N ARG A 63 -3.08 -5.67 0.83
CA ARG A 63 -4.15 -6.59 1.27
C ARG A 63 -4.59 -7.60 0.21
N TYR A 64 -4.37 -7.27 -1.06
CA TYR A 64 -4.73 -8.11 -2.21
C TYR A 64 -3.73 -9.24 -2.46
N VAL A 65 -2.56 -9.20 -1.83
CA VAL A 65 -1.49 -10.19 -2.00
C VAL A 65 -1.59 -11.25 -0.92
N ASN A 66 -1.72 -12.52 -1.30
CA ASN A 66 -1.76 -13.62 -0.35
C ASN A 66 -0.35 -14.06 0.07
N GLN A 67 0.60 -14.09 -0.87
CA GLN A 67 1.96 -14.54 -0.63
C GLN A 67 2.95 -13.80 -1.53
N VAL A 68 4.15 -13.55 -1.01
CA VAL A 68 5.29 -13.09 -1.81
C VAL A 68 6.37 -14.16 -1.78
N VAL A 69 6.87 -14.55 -2.95
CA VAL A 69 7.97 -15.49 -3.12
C VAL A 69 9.12 -14.75 -3.78
N LEU A 70 10.25 -14.65 -3.09
CA LEU A 70 11.47 -14.09 -3.65
C LEU A 70 12.07 -15.09 -4.64
N ILE A 71 12.48 -14.62 -5.81
CA ILE A 71 13.13 -15.43 -6.83
C ILE A 71 14.48 -14.82 -7.23
N ASP A 72 15.49 -15.68 -7.33
CA ASP A 72 16.87 -15.31 -7.69
C ASP A 72 17.22 -15.64 -9.14
N GLU A 73 16.39 -16.46 -9.78
CA GLU A 73 16.61 -16.92 -11.15
C GLU A 73 15.30 -16.89 -11.93
N LEU A 74 15.40 -16.51 -13.20
CA LEU A 74 14.30 -16.54 -14.15
C LEU A 74 14.84 -16.96 -15.52
N PRO A 75 14.33 -18.05 -16.14
CA PRO A 75 14.83 -18.51 -17.43
C PRO A 75 14.79 -17.42 -18.51
N ASN A 76 13.69 -16.66 -18.56
CA ASN A 76 13.53 -15.43 -19.32
C ASN A 76 12.27 -14.68 -18.82
N ARG A 77 12.08 -13.43 -19.26
CA ARG A 77 10.95 -12.58 -18.85
C ARG A 77 9.57 -13.11 -19.28
N ASP A 78 9.52 -14.05 -20.24
CA ASP A 78 8.29 -14.63 -20.80
C ASP A 78 7.84 -15.93 -20.14
N GLU A 79 8.49 -16.32 -19.05
CA GLU A 79 8.18 -17.52 -18.30
C GLU A 79 7.97 -17.21 -16.81
N LEU A 80 7.27 -18.12 -16.13
CA LEU A 80 7.25 -18.14 -14.66
C LEU A 80 8.41 -19.01 -14.14
N PRO A 81 8.93 -18.72 -12.94
CA PRO A 81 9.95 -19.56 -12.31
C PRO A 81 9.48 -21.02 -12.20
N GLN A 82 10.42 -21.96 -12.34
CA GLN A 82 10.13 -23.39 -12.12
C GLN A 82 9.94 -23.64 -10.63
N ILE A 83 8.70 -23.86 -10.20
CA ILE A 83 8.37 -24.08 -8.80
C ILE A 83 7.90 -25.51 -8.65
N ASN A 84 8.69 -26.31 -7.95
CA ASN A 84 8.42 -27.73 -7.71
C ASN A 84 7.15 -27.97 -6.86
N ILE A 85 6.49 -26.92 -6.37
CA ILE A 85 5.31 -26.98 -5.50
C ILE A 85 4.30 -25.91 -5.94
N ASN A 86 3.10 -26.34 -6.35
CA ASN A 86 1.94 -25.50 -6.73
C ASN A 86 2.15 -24.60 -7.96
N THR A 87 2.15 -25.19 -9.15
CA THR A 87 1.98 -24.46 -10.42
C THR A 87 0.72 -23.57 -10.34
N PRO A 88 0.82 -22.28 -10.68
CA PRO A 88 -0.33 -21.40 -10.66
C PRO A 88 -1.34 -21.80 -11.74
N GLU A 89 -2.63 -21.68 -11.45
CA GLU A 89 -3.70 -21.95 -12.41
C GLU A 89 -3.86 -20.79 -13.40
N MET A 90 -3.37 -19.60 -13.04
CA MET A 90 -3.44 -18.41 -13.88
C MET A 90 -2.22 -17.52 -13.68
N TRP A 91 -1.76 -16.91 -14.77
CA TRP A 91 -0.77 -15.84 -14.75
C TRP A 91 -1.43 -14.52 -15.15
N ALA A 92 -1.45 -13.56 -14.23
CA ALA A 92 -1.88 -12.20 -14.50
C ALA A 92 -0.70 -11.39 -15.05
N VAL A 93 -0.91 -10.76 -16.21
CA VAL A 93 0.10 -10.00 -16.97
C VAL A 93 -0.54 -8.70 -17.46
N LEU A 94 0.23 -7.62 -17.55
CA LEU A 94 -0.27 -6.39 -18.17
C LEU A 94 -0.49 -6.64 -19.67
N GLU A 95 -1.58 -6.12 -20.24
CA GLU A 95 -1.89 -6.32 -21.66
C GLU A 95 -0.75 -5.87 -22.58
N ILE A 96 -0.01 -4.82 -22.21
CA ILE A 96 1.15 -4.32 -22.96
C ILE A 96 2.37 -5.28 -22.95
N GLU A 97 2.43 -6.20 -22.00
CA GLU A 97 3.49 -7.21 -21.88
C GLU A 97 3.13 -8.51 -22.59
N ASP A 98 1.91 -8.63 -23.15
CA ASP A 98 1.48 -9.82 -23.86
C ASP A 98 2.34 -10.10 -25.09
N ASN A 99 2.70 -11.36 -25.28
CA ASN A 99 3.44 -11.83 -26.45
C ASN A 99 3.26 -13.33 -26.69
N ASN A 100 3.70 -13.80 -27.85
CA ASN A 100 3.58 -15.21 -28.24
C ASN A 100 4.34 -16.17 -27.31
N ASN A 101 5.48 -15.77 -26.76
CA ASN A 101 6.26 -16.62 -25.85
C ASN A 101 5.50 -16.88 -24.55
N LYS A 102 4.91 -15.84 -23.93
CA LYS A 102 4.08 -15.99 -22.72
C LYS A 102 2.87 -16.89 -22.98
N ARG A 103 2.20 -16.71 -24.12
CA ARG A 103 1.04 -17.52 -24.53
C ARG A 103 1.42 -18.99 -24.73
N LEU A 104 2.54 -19.25 -25.39
CA LEU A 104 3.08 -20.61 -25.59
C LEU A 104 3.48 -21.26 -24.27
N PHE A 105 4.19 -20.54 -23.39
CA PHE A 105 4.54 -21.01 -22.06
C PHE A 105 3.29 -21.39 -21.25
N CYS A 106 2.28 -20.51 -21.24
CA CYS A 106 1.02 -20.76 -20.56
C CYS A 106 0.31 -22.01 -21.10
N SER A 107 0.17 -22.12 -22.43
CA SER A 107 -0.45 -23.28 -23.08
C SER A 107 0.27 -24.59 -22.74
N LYS A 108 1.61 -24.59 -22.81
CA LYS A 108 2.44 -25.77 -22.51
C LYS A 108 2.33 -26.24 -21.06
N ASN A 109 2.08 -25.32 -20.13
CA ASN A 109 2.01 -25.61 -18.69
C ASN A 109 0.58 -25.61 -18.14
N GLU A 110 -0.44 -25.58 -19.01
CA GLU A 110 -1.86 -25.55 -18.63
C GLU A 110 -2.24 -24.36 -17.71
N ILE A 111 -1.55 -23.23 -17.88
CA ILE A 111 -1.78 -21.99 -17.12
C ILE A 111 -2.70 -21.08 -17.93
N GLN A 112 -3.75 -20.54 -17.30
CA GLN A 112 -4.58 -19.52 -17.93
C GLN A 112 -3.84 -18.18 -17.97
N LEU A 113 -3.64 -17.57 -19.14
CA LEU A 113 -3.13 -16.21 -19.23
C LEU A 113 -4.28 -15.20 -19.05
N SER A 114 -4.14 -14.27 -18.12
CA SER A 114 -5.10 -13.18 -17.88
C SER A 114 -4.43 -11.84 -18.11
N LEU A 115 -4.95 -11.08 -19.09
CA LEU A 115 -4.42 -9.78 -19.47
C LEU A 115 -5.17 -8.67 -18.74
N ILE A 116 -4.45 -7.90 -17.93
CA ILE A 116 -4.97 -6.74 -17.22
C ILE A 116 -4.72 -5.50 -18.07
N LYS A 117 -5.80 -4.86 -18.49
CA LYS A 117 -5.80 -3.68 -19.35
C LYS A 117 -5.47 -2.42 -18.58
N GLU A 118 -4.83 -1.47 -19.25
CA GLU A 118 -4.39 -0.21 -18.65
C GLU A 118 -5.57 0.64 -18.13
N ASP A 119 -6.71 0.62 -18.83
CA ASP A 119 -7.92 1.35 -18.43
C ASP A 119 -8.45 0.94 -17.04
N LYS A 120 -8.25 -0.33 -16.65
CA LYS A 120 -8.61 -0.83 -15.31
C LYS A 120 -7.73 -0.29 -14.20
N LEU A 121 -6.53 0.21 -14.54
CA LEU A 121 -5.54 0.69 -13.58
C LEU A 121 -5.65 2.19 -13.30
N GLN A 122 -6.38 2.94 -14.13
CA GLN A 122 -6.47 4.40 -14.04
C GLN A 122 -7.41 4.90 -12.93
N LEU A 123 -8.46 4.13 -12.61
CA LEU A 123 -9.45 4.52 -11.62
C LEU A 123 -9.30 3.73 -10.32
N PHE A 124 -9.59 4.41 -9.22
CA PHE A 124 -9.63 3.82 -7.89
C PHE A 124 -11.07 3.42 -7.53
N PRO A 125 -11.29 2.21 -6.99
CA PRO A 125 -12.59 1.83 -6.48
C PRO A 125 -13.02 2.72 -5.31
N ILE A 126 -14.33 2.95 -5.21
CA ILE A 126 -14.93 3.66 -4.07
C ILE A 126 -15.02 2.67 -2.90
N PHE A 127 -14.56 3.11 -1.73
CA PHE A 127 -14.69 2.38 -0.48
C PHE A 127 -15.74 3.08 0.39
N PRO A 128 -16.99 2.62 0.40
CA PRO A 128 -18.04 3.27 1.19
C PRO A 128 -17.70 3.17 2.68
N PHE A 129 -18.06 4.22 3.42
CA PHE A 129 -17.94 4.21 4.88
C PHE A 129 -19.05 3.35 5.49
N GLU A 130 -18.68 2.33 6.28
CA GLU A 130 -19.63 1.37 6.85
C GLU A 130 -19.67 1.50 8.38
N LEU A 131 -20.59 2.33 8.86
CA LEU A 131 -20.84 2.57 10.29
C LEU A 131 -21.24 1.28 11.04
N ASP A 132 -21.95 0.34 10.41
CA ASP A 132 -22.45 -0.85 11.11
C ASP A 132 -21.39 -1.96 11.28
N SER A 133 -20.17 -1.73 10.77
CA SER A 133 -19.08 -2.70 10.81
C SER A 133 -18.16 -2.57 12.04
N PHE A 134 -18.49 -1.67 12.98
CA PHE A 134 -17.71 -1.46 14.19
C PHE A 134 -17.68 -2.75 15.01
N SER A 135 -16.51 -3.38 15.05
CA SER A 135 -16.27 -4.48 15.96
C SER A 135 -16.26 -3.95 17.40
N SER A 136 -16.36 -4.84 18.38
CA SER A 136 -16.13 -4.48 19.79
C SER A 136 -14.66 -4.18 20.11
N ALA A 137 -13.77 -4.19 19.11
CA ALA A 137 -12.36 -3.85 19.29
C ALA A 137 -12.19 -2.34 19.52
N GLN A 138 -11.09 -2.00 20.19
CA GLN A 138 -10.68 -0.60 20.38
C GLN A 138 -10.53 0.09 19.02
N LYS A 139 -11.15 1.26 18.84
CA LYS A 139 -11.02 2.05 17.62
C LYS A 139 -9.79 2.95 17.74
N VAL A 140 -8.86 2.75 16.83
CA VAL A 140 -7.61 3.51 16.78
C VAL A 140 -7.64 4.41 15.55
N MET A 141 -7.41 5.70 15.72
CA MET A 141 -7.35 6.65 14.61
C MET A 141 -5.93 7.17 14.44
N VAL A 142 -5.53 7.37 13.18
CA VAL A 142 -4.37 8.16 12.80
C VAL A 142 -4.75 9.14 11.69
N THR A 143 -4.04 10.27 11.58
CA THR A 143 -4.30 11.27 10.53
C THR A 143 -3.00 11.74 9.89
N GLY A 144 -3.06 12.13 8.62
CA GLY A 144 -1.88 12.64 7.91
C GLY A 144 -2.10 12.81 6.42
N SER A 145 -1.11 13.37 5.73
CA SER A 145 -1.16 13.46 4.27
C SER A 145 -0.95 12.11 3.59
N PHE A 146 -0.08 11.26 4.16
CA PHE A 146 0.35 9.97 3.58
C PHE A 146 0.74 10.07 2.09
N ASP A 147 1.30 11.24 1.75
CA ASP A 147 1.69 11.58 0.40
C ASP A 147 2.96 10.81 0.05
N TRP A 148 2.96 10.15 -1.10
CA TRP A 148 3.93 9.11 -1.46
C TRP A 148 4.00 8.01 -0.39
N LEU A 149 3.04 7.09 -0.40
CA LEU A 149 3.01 5.97 0.53
C LEU A 149 4.32 5.15 0.42
N HIS A 150 4.94 4.84 1.55
CA HIS A 150 6.21 4.12 1.63
C HIS A 150 6.24 3.21 2.86
N THR A 151 7.26 2.37 2.99
CA THR A 151 7.39 1.37 4.07
C THR A 151 7.37 1.95 5.48
N GLY A 152 7.86 3.18 5.67
CA GLY A 152 7.69 3.93 6.93
C GLY A 152 6.21 4.17 7.33
N HIS A 153 5.34 4.56 6.39
CA HIS A 153 3.90 4.69 6.66
C HIS A 153 3.27 3.33 6.95
N ILE A 154 3.64 2.30 6.17
CA ILE A 154 3.15 0.93 6.38
C ILE A 154 3.55 0.42 7.77
N ARG A 155 4.78 0.67 8.22
CA ARG A 155 5.22 0.31 9.58
C ARG A 155 4.43 1.04 10.66
N PHE A 156 4.16 2.32 10.48
CA PHE A 156 3.31 3.07 11.42
C PHE A 156 1.88 2.50 11.47
N PHE A 157 1.31 2.08 10.33
CA PHE A 157 0.01 1.41 10.29
C PHE A 157 0.05 0.01 10.93
N GLU A 158 1.12 -0.76 10.71
CA GLU A 158 1.34 -2.06 11.35
C GLU A 158 1.32 -1.89 12.88
N GLU A 159 2.14 -1.00 13.43
CA GLU A 159 2.22 -0.76 14.88
C GLU A 159 0.93 -0.21 15.49
N THR A 160 0.20 0.64 14.76
CA THR A 160 -1.06 1.21 15.26
C THR A 160 -2.21 0.21 15.18
N SER A 161 -2.21 -0.69 14.20
CA SER A 161 -3.19 -1.79 14.10
C SER A 161 -3.07 -2.83 15.22
N GLU A 162 -1.91 -2.93 15.87
CA GLU A 162 -1.74 -3.78 17.07
C GLU A 162 -2.51 -3.24 18.29
N LEU A 163 -2.94 -1.97 18.25
CA LEU A 163 -3.70 -1.32 19.33
C LEU A 163 -5.22 -1.45 19.14
N GLY A 164 -5.69 -1.95 17.99
CA GLY A 164 -7.11 -2.10 17.68
C GLY A 164 -7.46 -1.92 16.20
N ASP A 165 -8.74 -1.73 15.89
CA ASP A 165 -9.21 -1.48 14.52
C ASP A 165 -8.73 -0.10 14.05
N LEU A 166 -7.83 -0.08 13.06
CA LEU A 166 -7.16 1.13 12.59
C LEU A 166 -7.97 1.89 11.52
N TYR A 167 -8.40 3.10 11.87
CA TYR A 167 -8.98 4.10 10.98
C TYR A 167 -7.92 5.12 10.58
N VAL A 168 -7.75 5.35 9.28
CA VAL A 168 -6.77 6.33 8.75
C VAL A 168 -7.51 7.47 8.06
N VAL A 169 -7.37 8.69 8.57
CA VAL A 169 -7.93 9.88 7.91
C VAL A 169 -6.83 10.57 7.10
N VAL A 170 -7.04 10.59 5.79
CA VAL A 170 -6.16 11.15 4.77
C VAL A 170 -6.54 12.62 4.56
N GLY A 171 -5.58 13.53 4.77
CA GLY A 171 -5.82 14.96 4.57
C GLY A 171 -6.26 15.27 3.13
N HIS A 172 -7.34 16.05 2.95
CA HIS A 172 -7.80 16.46 1.61
C HIS A 172 -6.85 17.46 0.94
N ASP A 173 -6.88 17.51 -0.40
CA ASP A 173 -5.86 18.20 -1.21
C ASP A 173 -5.77 19.70 -0.89
N GLN A 174 -6.91 20.39 -0.82
CA GLN A 174 -6.95 21.83 -0.56
C GLN A 174 -6.33 22.21 0.80
N ASN A 175 -6.64 21.49 1.87
CA ASN A 175 -6.05 21.75 3.19
C ASN A 175 -4.54 21.49 3.19
N LEU A 176 -4.10 20.41 2.53
CA LEU A 176 -2.67 20.10 2.43
C LEU A 176 -1.90 21.16 1.66
N GLN A 177 -2.45 21.68 0.56
CA GLN A 177 -1.85 22.78 -0.19
C GLN A 177 -1.75 24.05 0.66
N LEU A 178 -2.79 24.38 1.43
CA LEU A 178 -2.79 25.53 2.34
C LEU A 178 -1.70 25.41 3.43
N LEU A 179 -1.51 24.22 3.98
CA LEU A 179 -0.56 23.98 5.08
C LEU A 179 0.89 23.81 4.62
N LYS A 180 1.11 23.21 3.43
CA LYS A 180 2.44 22.81 2.95
C LYS A 180 2.96 23.63 1.78
N GLY A 181 2.10 24.45 1.16
CA GLY A 181 2.46 25.30 0.03
C GLY A 181 2.45 24.56 -1.32
N ASP A 182 2.93 25.26 -2.34
CA ASP A 182 2.92 24.80 -3.73
C ASP A 182 3.70 23.48 -3.91
N GLY A 183 3.17 22.60 -4.77
CA GLY A 183 3.73 21.27 -5.00
C GLY A 183 3.34 20.21 -3.96
N HIS A 184 2.38 20.52 -3.08
CA HIS A 184 1.79 19.57 -2.14
C HIS A 184 0.26 19.52 -2.24
N PRO A 185 -0.35 18.32 -2.17
CA PRO A 185 0.30 17.00 -2.23
C PRO A 185 0.78 16.66 -3.66
N LEU A 186 1.66 15.67 -3.78
CA LEU A 186 2.14 15.16 -5.07
C LEU A 186 1.11 14.23 -5.72
N PHE A 187 0.44 13.42 -4.91
CA PHE A 187 -0.68 12.58 -5.35
C PHE A 187 -2.00 13.11 -4.84
N SER A 188 -3.05 12.96 -5.67
CA SER A 188 -4.42 13.36 -5.30
C SER A 188 -4.90 12.62 -4.04
N GLU A 189 -5.85 13.21 -3.34
CA GLU A 189 -6.50 12.60 -2.17
C GLU A 189 -7.11 11.24 -2.47
N ASN A 190 -7.68 11.05 -3.66
CA ASN A 190 -8.26 9.77 -4.09
C ASN A 190 -7.19 8.69 -4.28
N GLU A 191 -6.03 9.05 -4.84
CA GLU A 191 -4.91 8.12 -4.97
C GLU A 191 -4.30 7.76 -3.61
N ARG A 192 -4.10 8.76 -2.75
CA ARG A 192 -3.59 8.55 -1.40
C ARG A 192 -4.55 7.71 -0.57
N LEU A 193 -5.86 7.99 -0.65
CA LEU A 193 -6.92 7.18 -0.04
C LEU A 193 -6.84 5.73 -0.51
N TYR A 194 -6.78 5.49 -1.82
CA TYR A 194 -6.67 4.14 -2.38
C TYR A 194 -5.42 3.40 -1.88
N MET A 195 -4.27 4.07 -1.89
CA MET A 195 -3.00 3.48 -1.45
C MET A 195 -3.05 3.10 0.03
N VAL A 196 -3.51 4.00 0.89
CA VAL A 196 -3.68 3.74 2.33
C VAL A 196 -4.68 2.61 2.56
N GLN A 197 -5.86 2.66 1.93
CA GLN A 197 -6.89 1.63 2.05
C GLN A 197 -6.39 0.27 1.54
N SER A 198 -5.41 0.23 0.64
CA SER A 198 -4.84 -1.02 0.13
C SER A 198 -3.85 -1.69 1.09
N VAL A 199 -3.44 -1.03 2.18
CA VAL A 199 -2.60 -1.63 3.22
C VAL A 199 -3.46 -2.54 4.12
N ARG A 200 -3.01 -3.76 4.38
CA ARG A 200 -3.78 -4.77 5.14
C ARG A 200 -4.04 -4.44 6.61
N PHE A 201 -3.20 -3.59 7.19
CA PHE A 201 -3.31 -3.15 8.59
C PHE A 201 -4.41 -2.12 8.80
N VAL A 202 -4.85 -1.45 7.74
CA VAL A 202 -5.87 -0.39 7.81
C VAL A 202 -7.25 -1.03 7.76
N LYS A 203 -8.08 -0.86 8.80
CA LYS A 203 -9.48 -1.27 8.75
C LYS A 203 -10.21 -0.46 7.68
N GLN A 204 -10.14 0.86 7.81
CA GLN A 204 -10.81 1.80 6.91
C GLN A 204 -10.03 3.10 6.75
N ALA A 205 -9.99 3.63 5.54
CA ALA A 205 -9.45 4.94 5.25
C ALA A 205 -10.55 5.92 4.80
N LEU A 206 -10.42 7.19 5.15
CA LEU A 206 -11.34 8.27 4.78
C LEU A 206 -10.56 9.50 4.35
N ILE A 207 -11.19 10.41 3.61
CA ILE A 207 -10.66 11.75 3.33
C ILE A 207 -11.17 12.71 4.40
N SER A 208 -10.32 13.61 4.91
CA SER A 208 -10.72 14.63 5.89
C SER A 208 -11.63 15.68 5.26
N THR A 209 -12.64 16.15 6.00
CA THR A 209 -13.56 17.18 5.51
C THR A 209 -13.41 18.54 6.19
N GLY A 210 -12.65 18.63 7.28
CA GLY A 210 -12.32 19.88 7.96
C GLY A 210 -11.03 20.55 7.44
N HIS A 211 -10.60 21.63 8.08
CA HIS A 211 -9.43 22.42 7.68
C HIS A 211 -8.45 22.67 8.85
N GLY A 212 -7.24 23.11 8.53
CA GLY A 212 -6.18 23.39 9.50
C GLY A 212 -5.53 22.12 10.05
N TRP A 213 -4.93 22.24 11.24
CA TRP A 213 -4.25 21.14 11.92
C TRP A 213 -5.19 20.07 12.49
N MET A 214 -6.46 20.42 12.67
CA MET A 214 -7.55 19.54 13.10
C MET A 214 -8.55 19.28 11.96
N ASP A 215 -8.03 19.08 10.75
CA ASP A 215 -8.86 18.81 9.57
C ASP A 215 -9.70 17.55 9.69
N ALA A 216 -9.22 16.56 10.45
CA ALA A 216 -9.93 15.33 10.73
C ALA A 216 -10.98 15.44 11.87
N GLU A 217 -11.24 16.63 12.43
CA GLU A 217 -12.25 16.78 13.50
C GLU A 217 -13.64 16.21 13.13
N PRO A 218 -14.19 16.46 11.91
CA PRO A 218 -15.46 15.85 11.52
C PRO A 218 -15.40 14.32 11.52
N GLU A 219 -14.30 13.73 11.06
CA GLU A 219 -14.12 12.28 11.03
C GLU A 219 -13.89 11.70 12.43
N ILE A 220 -13.23 12.43 13.33
CA ILE A 220 -13.15 12.07 14.77
C ILE A 220 -14.55 12.02 15.37
N ASN A 221 -15.40 13.02 15.07
CA ASN A 221 -16.78 13.06 15.56
C ASN A 221 -17.63 11.93 14.96
N LEU A 222 -17.38 11.53 13.72
CA LEU A 222 -18.09 10.43 13.05
C LEU A 222 -17.67 9.06 13.59
N ILE A 223 -16.36 8.82 13.72
CA ILE A 223 -15.79 7.51 14.07
C ILE A 223 -15.81 7.30 15.58
N GLN A 224 -15.75 8.37 16.38
CA GLN A 224 -15.62 8.32 17.84
C GLN A 224 -14.50 7.37 18.28
N PRO A 225 -13.23 7.61 17.86
CA PRO A 225 -12.13 6.70 18.19
C PRO A 225 -11.87 6.67 19.70
N ASP A 226 -11.44 5.52 20.21
CA ASP A 226 -11.03 5.38 21.61
C ASP A 226 -9.61 5.91 21.83
N LEU A 227 -8.78 5.82 20.80
CA LEU A 227 -7.38 6.21 20.82
C LEU A 227 -6.99 6.96 19.53
N TYR A 228 -6.45 8.16 19.68
CA TYR A 228 -5.81 8.91 18.60
C TYR A 228 -4.30 8.79 18.70
N VAL A 229 -3.68 8.18 17.68
CA VAL A 229 -2.25 7.95 17.60
C VAL A 229 -1.61 8.87 16.57
N VAL A 230 -0.47 9.45 16.92
CA VAL A 230 0.41 10.17 16.01
C VAL A 230 1.83 9.61 16.08
N ASN A 231 2.64 9.90 15.07
CA ASN A 231 4.09 9.78 15.19
C ASN A 231 4.70 11.09 15.73
N GLU A 232 6.00 11.10 16.00
CA GLU A 232 6.73 12.28 16.47
C GLU A 232 6.57 13.50 15.54
N ASP A 233 6.57 13.29 14.21
CA ASP A 233 6.38 14.37 13.22
C ASP A 233 4.97 14.99 13.27
N GLY A 234 3.98 14.18 13.65
CA GLY A 234 2.57 14.56 13.72
C GLY A 234 2.13 15.07 15.09
N ASP A 235 3.04 15.09 16.07
CA ASP A 235 2.77 15.53 17.44
C ASP A 235 2.86 17.05 17.58
N VAL A 236 1.72 17.72 17.46
CA VAL A 236 1.61 19.18 17.52
C VAL A 236 0.72 19.64 18.69
N PRO A 237 0.96 20.83 19.28
CA PRO A 237 0.20 21.33 20.43
C PRO A 237 -1.31 21.37 20.20
N GLU A 238 -1.76 21.68 18.99
CA GLU A 238 -3.16 21.78 18.59
C GLU A 238 -3.87 20.43 18.77
N LYS A 239 -3.26 19.33 18.32
CA LYS A 239 -3.82 17.98 18.46
C LYS A 239 -3.88 17.54 19.92
N ARG A 240 -2.83 17.83 20.69
CA ARG A 240 -2.79 17.53 22.13
C ARG A 240 -3.90 18.26 22.88
N LYS A 241 -4.04 19.56 22.64
CA LYS A 241 -5.08 20.39 23.24
C LYS A 241 -6.48 19.89 22.86
N PHE A 242 -6.70 19.61 21.58
CA PHE A 242 -7.97 19.07 21.08
C PHE A 242 -8.38 17.78 21.80
N CYS A 243 -7.43 16.84 21.96
CA CYS A 243 -7.69 15.57 22.63
C CYS A 243 -7.97 15.74 24.12
N GLN A 244 -7.21 16.61 24.79
CA GLN A 244 -7.40 16.93 26.22
C GLN A 244 -8.79 17.51 26.48
N GLU A 245 -9.24 18.47 25.67
CA GLU A 245 -10.55 19.10 25.81
C GLU A 245 -11.72 18.13 25.61
N ARG A 246 -11.50 17.02 24.89
CA ARG A 246 -12.51 16.02 24.53
C ARG A 246 -12.36 14.69 25.29
N ASN A 247 -11.41 14.60 26.22
CA ASN A 247 -11.04 13.36 26.91
C ASN A 247 -10.73 12.18 25.96
N LEU A 248 -10.18 12.49 24.77
CA LEU A 248 -9.74 11.49 23.80
C LEU A 248 -8.34 11.02 24.17
N GLN A 249 -8.11 9.71 24.25
CA GLN A 249 -6.77 9.19 24.53
C GLN A 249 -5.83 9.55 23.39
N TYR A 250 -4.65 10.07 23.72
CA TYR A 250 -3.66 10.51 22.75
C TYR A 250 -2.33 9.82 23.00
N LYS A 251 -1.78 9.17 21.96
CA LYS A 251 -0.51 8.43 22.06
C LYS A 251 0.44 8.86 20.95
N VAL A 252 1.69 9.09 21.33
CA VAL A 252 2.78 9.36 20.38
C VAL A 252 3.62 8.10 20.24
N LEU A 253 3.82 7.65 19.00
CA LEU A 253 4.74 6.57 18.67
C LEU A 253 6.03 7.14 18.06
N LYS A 254 7.15 6.50 18.40
CA LYS A 254 8.43 6.82 17.77
C LYS A 254 8.47 6.27 16.36
N ARG A 255 9.10 7.00 15.45
CA ARG A 255 9.26 6.54 14.07
C ARG A 255 10.45 5.59 13.97
N ALA A 256 10.19 4.29 14.13
CA ALA A 256 11.19 3.25 13.90
C ALA A 256 10.89 2.50 12.58
N PRO A 257 11.87 2.30 11.69
CA PRO A 257 11.68 1.39 10.57
C PRO A 257 11.51 -0.04 11.09
N LYS A 258 10.84 -0.88 10.30
CA LYS A 258 10.78 -2.33 10.59
C LYS A 258 12.21 -2.88 10.69
N PRO A 259 12.52 -3.81 11.63
CA PRO A 259 13.85 -4.39 11.71
C PRO A 259 14.34 -4.91 10.35
N GLY A 260 15.55 -4.48 9.96
CA GLY A 260 16.13 -4.79 8.64
C GLY A 260 15.81 -3.80 7.52
N LEU A 261 14.99 -2.76 7.78
CA LEU A 261 14.71 -1.69 6.82
C LEU A 261 15.38 -0.37 7.21
N VAL A 262 15.64 0.46 6.20
CA VAL A 262 16.11 1.83 6.39
C VAL A 262 14.93 2.76 6.70
N ALA A 263 15.17 3.82 7.47
CA ALA A 263 14.18 4.87 7.65
C ALA A 263 13.90 5.57 6.32
N ARG A 264 12.64 5.93 6.08
CA ARG A 264 12.19 6.62 4.85
C ARG A 264 11.36 7.85 5.21
N GLN A 265 11.54 8.91 4.46
CA GLN A 265 10.74 10.14 4.50
C GLN A 265 10.24 10.49 3.10
N SER A 266 8.98 10.94 2.97
CA SER A 266 8.42 11.33 1.66
C SER A 266 9.22 12.46 0.99
N THR A 267 9.80 13.38 1.77
CA THR A 267 10.63 14.48 1.23
C THR A 267 11.90 13.98 0.55
N GLU A 268 12.55 12.96 1.11
CA GLU A 268 13.75 12.34 0.54
C GLU A 268 13.42 11.51 -0.71
N LEU A 269 12.25 10.87 -0.72
CA LEU A 269 11.82 10.01 -1.83
C LEU A 269 11.33 10.79 -3.07
N ARG A 270 10.97 12.07 -2.94
CA ARG A 270 10.55 12.91 -4.07
C ARG A 270 11.69 13.25 -5.05
N GLY A 271 12.95 13.06 -4.64
CA GLY A 271 14.14 13.27 -5.47
C GLY A 271 14.61 12.04 -6.24
N PHE A 272 13.83 10.95 -6.21
CA PHE A 272 14.06 9.71 -6.95
C PHE A 272 13.01 9.50 -8.03
#